data_AF-A0A2D4ISS0-F1
#
_entry.id   AF-A0A2D4ISS0-F1
#
_cell.length_a   1.000
_cell.length_b   1.000
_cell.length_c   1.000
_cell.angle_alpha   90.00
_cell.angle_beta   90.00
_cell.angle_gamma   90.00
#
_symmetry.space_group_name_H-M   'P 1'
#
loop_
_entity.id
_entity.type
_entity.pdbx_description
1 polymer ?
#
loop_
_entity_poly.entity_id
_entity_poly.type
_entity_poly.pdbx_seq_one_letter_code
_entity_poly.pdbx_strand_id
1 'polypeptide(L)'
;MVRKALCVLIQHNLVIFQQQKRGQVEYEAQCSRMLRILRYPRYIYTAKTLYSDTGELIVEELLLNGKMTMSAVVKKVADRLTETMEDGKTMDYSEVSATFTCLADTHFVQRCPSLSKGSESTEARPSPTPALAFNEKEMYAVPKLNLIGKGKRKHSDSAKEDGERGAKRSKQDTESEEPSADSGIFWQVNIDRFHQHFRDQAIVSAVANRMDQTSSEIVRTMLRMSEVTTSSNAPYTQPLSSNEVSHPFNLKSWGFILWPEEVGFS
;
A
#
# COMPACT_ATOMS: atom_id res chain seq x y z
N MET A 1 -19.12 14.11 19.67
CA MET A 1 -17.85 14.53 19.05
C MET A 1 -16.74 13.48 19.23
N VAL A 2 -16.50 12.99 20.45
CA VAL A 2 -15.44 11.98 20.74
C VAL A 2 -15.50 10.72 19.88
N ARG A 3 -16.69 10.10 19.70
CA ARG A 3 -16.84 8.90 18.85
C ARG A 3 -16.41 9.11 17.40
N LYS A 4 -16.70 10.29 16.83
CA LYS A 4 -16.29 10.63 15.45
C LYS A 4 -14.77 10.78 15.36
N ALA A 5 -14.16 11.45 16.34
CA ALA A 5 -12.70 11.59 16.41
C ALA A 5 -12.01 10.22 16.54
N LEU A 6 -12.49 9.34 17.43
CA LEU A 6 -11.97 7.98 17.57
C LEU A 6 -12.11 7.17 16.28
N CYS A 7 -13.24 7.28 15.58
CA CYS A 7 -13.44 6.61 14.30
C CYS A 7 -12.36 6.99 13.28
N VAL A 8 -12.09 8.30 13.14
CA VAL A 8 -11.04 8.80 12.23
C VAL A 8 -9.65 8.31 12.67
N LEU A 9 -9.33 8.41 13.97
CA LEU A 9 -8.01 7.97 14.46
C LEU A 9 -7.78 6.46 14.27
N ILE A 10 -8.82 5.63 14.46
CA ILE A 10 -8.75 4.19 14.20
C ILE A 10 -8.62 3.92 12.70
N GLN A 11 -9.37 4.65 11.85
CA GLN A 11 -9.28 4.54 10.39
C GLN A 11 -7.84 4.77 9.88
N HIS A 12 -7.10 5.69 10.48
CA HIS A 12 -5.69 5.97 10.14
C HIS A 12 -4.66 5.16 10.93
N ASN A 13 -5.08 4.16 11.72
CA ASN A 13 -4.21 3.36 12.59
C ASN A 13 -3.40 4.18 13.61
N LEU A 14 -3.92 5.34 14.04
CA LEU A 14 -3.27 6.20 15.04
C LEU A 14 -3.68 5.84 16.46
N VAL A 15 -4.78 5.10 16.61
CA VAL A 15 -5.31 4.58 17.86
C VAL A 15 -5.61 3.10 17.70
N ILE A 16 -5.21 2.31 18.68
CA ILE A 16 -5.62 0.91 18.85
C ILE A 16 -6.66 0.81 19.97
N PHE A 17 -7.45 -0.26 19.94
CA PHE A 17 -8.43 -0.54 20.96
C PHE A 17 -8.26 -1.96 21.48
N GLN A 18 -8.51 -2.16 22.77
CA GLN A 18 -8.46 -3.46 23.40
C GLN A 18 -9.58 -3.61 24.43
N GLN A 19 -10.11 -4.82 24.56
CA GLN A 19 -11.06 -5.14 25.62
C GLN A 19 -10.33 -5.52 26.92
N GLN A 20 -10.66 -4.82 28.00
CA GLN A 20 -10.23 -5.14 29.35
C GLN A 20 -11.01 -6.31 29.95
N LYS A 21 -10.47 -6.92 31.02
CA LYS A 21 -11.09 -8.05 31.75
C LYS A 21 -12.51 -7.76 32.26
N ARG A 22 -12.87 -6.48 32.45
CA ARG A 22 -14.19 -6.02 32.93
C ARG A 22 -15.17 -5.71 31.79
N GLY A 23 -14.82 -6.01 30.55
CA GLY A 23 -15.65 -5.77 29.37
C GLY A 23 -15.64 -4.33 28.85
N GLN A 24 -14.90 -3.42 29.48
CA GLN A 24 -14.68 -2.05 28.99
C GLN A 24 -13.67 -2.04 27.84
N VAL A 25 -13.84 -1.08 26.91
CA VAL A 25 -12.96 -0.87 25.77
C VAL A 25 -12.02 0.28 26.09
N GLU A 26 -10.73 0.02 26.07
CA GLU A 26 -9.69 1.04 26.22
C GLU A 26 -9.13 1.40 24.84
N TYR A 27 -8.80 2.68 24.67
CA TYR A 27 -8.22 3.22 23.46
C TYR A 27 -6.82 3.75 23.77
N GLU A 28 -5.82 3.30 23.03
CA GLU A 28 -4.42 3.70 23.21
C GLU A 28 -3.91 4.43 21.96
N ALA A 29 -3.31 5.60 22.17
CA ALA A 29 -2.72 6.41 21.11
C ALA A 29 -1.31 5.89 20.75
N GLN A 30 -1.06 5.65 19.47
CA GLN A 30 0.25 5.25 18.97
C GLN A 30 1.09 6.47 18.58
N CYS A 31 1.77 7.08 19.55
CA CYS A 31 2.57 8.30 19.33
C CYS A 31 3.64 8.13 18.24
N SER A 32 4.33 6.98 18.20
CA SER A 32 5.31 6.66 17.16
C SER A 32 4.70 6.64 15.76
N ARG A 33 3.45 6.19 15.62
CA ARG A 33 2.71 6.19 14.35
C ARG A 33 2.31 7.59 13.91
N MET A 34 1.96 8.47 14.85
CA MET A 34 1.64 9.87 14.58
C MET A 34 2.87 10.63 14.06
N LEU A 35 4.04 10.46 14.68
CA LEU A 35 5.28 11.10 14.22
C LEU A 35 5.67 10.67 12.80
N ARG A 36 5.31 9.44 12.39
CA ARG A 36 5.56 8.92 11.03
C ARG A 36 4.78 9.67 9.95
N ILE A 37 3.75 10.47 10.28
CA ILE A 37 3.02 11.33 9.32
C ILE A 37 3.97 12.34 8.65
N LEU A 38 4.94 12.87 9.40
CA LEU A 38 5.94 13.81 8.88
C LEU A 38 6.82 13.21 7.78
N ARG A 39 6.84 11.89 7.64
CA ARG A 39 7.64 11.17 6.63
C ARG A 39 6.82 10.75 5.40
N TYR A 40 5.52 11.05 5.35
CA TYR A 40 4.64 10.67 4.23
C TYR A 40 5.19 11.11 2.86
N PRO A 41 5.67 12.36 2.67
CA PRO A 41 6.24 12.77 1.39
C PRO A 41 7.41 11.88 0.94
N ARG A 42 8.24 11.42 1.88
CA ARG A 42 9.38 10.54 1.56
C ARG A 42 8.92 9.13 1.18
N TYR A 43 7.88 8.59 1.83
CA TYR A 43 7.33 7.28 1.44
C TYR A 43 6.71 7.34 0.05
N ILE A 44 5.95 8.40 -0.25
CA ILE A 44 5.32 8.63 -1.56
C ILE A 44 6.38 8.77 -2.65
N TYR A 45 7.38 9.63 -2.43
CA TYR A 45 8.49 9.80 -3.37
C TYR A 45 9.23 8.50 -3.62
N THR A 46 9.50 7.73 -2.57
CA THR A 46 10.12 6.41 -2.72
C THR A 46 9.21 5.52 -3.57
N ALA A 47 7.92 5.42 -3.27
CA ALA A 47 6.99 4.65 -4.10
C ALA A 47 6.96 5.09 -5.57
N LYS A 48 7.10 6.38 -5.86
CA LYS A 48 7.23 6.93 -7.22
C LYS A 48 8.49 6.47 -7.92
N THR A 49 9.65 6.69 -7.28
CA THR A 49 10.94 6.18 -7.74
C THR A 49 10.84 4.69 -7.99
N LEU A 50 10.05 4.01 -7.14
CA LEU A 50 10.01 2.59 -7.12
C LEU A 50 9.06 1.96 -8.17
N TYR A 51 7.87 2.49 -8.33
CA TYR A 51 6.77 1.84 -9.06
C TYR A 51 6.05 2.84 -9.97
N SER A 52 6.78 3.85 -10.45
CA SER A 52 6.29 4.96 -11.25
C SER A 52 5.15 5.75 -10.58
N ASP A 53 4.49 6.61 -11.35
CA ASP A 53 3.37 7.43 -10.90
C ASP A 53 2.19 6.57 -10.38
N THR A 54 2.01 5.36 -10.91
CA THR A 54 0.96 4.45 -10.43
C THR A 54 1.20 4.04 -8.98
N GLY A 55 2.44 3.65 -8.63
CA GLY A 55 2.76 3.30 -7.26
C GLY A 55 2.83 4.49 -6.30
N GLU A 56 3.23 5.66 -6.81
CA GLU A 56 3.12 6.94 -6.07
C GLU A 56 1.70 7.14 -5.55
N LEU A 57 0.72 7.07 -6.46
CA LEU A 57 -0.69 7.34 -6.14
C LEU A 57 -1.31 6.23 -5.28
N ILE A 58 -0.94 4.97 -5.48
CA ILE A 58 -1.40 3.87 -4.61
C ILE A 58 -0.98 4.12 -3.15
N VAL A 59 0.30 4.45 -2.93
CA VAL A 59 0.83 4.69 -1.58
C VAL A 59 0.26 5.98 -0.99
N GLU A 60 0.10 7.03 -1.80
CA GLU A 60 -0.54 8.28 -1.37
C GLU A 60 -1.97 8.04 -0.89
N GLU A 61 -2.82 7.35 -1.68
CA GLU A 61 -4.21 7.08 -1.31
C GLU A 61 -4.29 6.28 0.00
N LEU A 62 -3.45 5.26 0.18
CA LEU A 62 -3.41 4.47 1.41
C LEU A 62 -2.95 5.29 2.62
N LEU A 63 -1.99 6.20 2.46
CA LEU A 63 -1.53 7.06 3.57
C LEU A 63 -2.56 8.12 3.95
N LEU A 64 -3.22 8.74 2.96
CA LEU A 64 -4.16 9.84 3.16
C LEU A 64 -5.56 9.40 3.58
N ASN A 65 -5.98 8.16 3.25
CA ASN A 65 -7.30 7.64 3.63
C ASN A 65 -7.22 6.55 4.73
N GLY A 66 -6.02 6.04 5.04
CA GLY A 66 -5.83 4.97 6.01
C GLY A 66 -6.17 3.59 5.44
N LYS A 67 -7.13 2.90 6.05
CA LYS A 67 -7.56 1.55 5.61
C LYS A 67 -8.44 1.63 4.36
N MET A 68 -8.05 0.95 3.28
CA MET A 68 -8.87 0.87 2.06
C MET A 68 -8.92 -0.53 1.47
N THR A 69 -10.00 -0.86 0.74
CA THR A 69 -10.05 -2.08 -0.07
C THR A 69 -9.21 -1.91 -1.35
N MET A 70 -8.79 -3.02 -1.96
CA MET A 70 -8.01 -2.97 -3.20
C MET A 70 -8.84 -2.36 -4.34
N SER A 71 -10.10 -2.77 -4.46
CA SER A 71 -11.05 -2.23 -5.44
C SER A 71 -11.21 -0.70 -5.35
N ALA A 72 -11.29 -0.16 -4.13
CA ALA A 72 -11.42 1.28 -3.92
C ALA A 72 -10.13 2.04 -4.29
N VAL A 73 -8.96 1.49 -3.96
CA VAL A 73 -7.66 2.09 -4.34
C VAL A 73 -7.50 2.08 -5.86
N VAL A 74 -7.73 0.93 -6.50
CA VAL A 74 -7.60 0.78 -7.96
C VAL A 74 -8.50 1.77 -8.69
N LYS A 75 -9.77 1.88 -8.28
CA LYS A 75 -10.74 2.82 -8.87
C LYS A 75 -10.25 4.27 -8.74
N LYS A 76 -9.90 4.71 -7.53
CA LYS A 76 -9.45 6.09 -7.29
C LYS A 76 -8.17 6.43 -8.07
N VAL A 77 -7.19 5.54 -8.06
CA VAL A 77 -5.91 5.76 -8.74
C VAL A 77 -6.11 5.81 -10.25
N ALA A 78 -6.90 4.90 -10.81
CA ALA A 78 -7.20 4.92 -12.24
C ALA A 78 -7.95 6.19 -12.67
N ASP A 79 -8.92 6.66 -11.86
CA ASP A 79 -9.63 7.92 -12.11
C ASP A 79 -8.65 9.11 -12.10
N ARG A 80 -7.79 9.22 -11.06
CA ARG A 80 -6.79 10.30 -10.93
C ARG A 80 -5.75 10.28 -12.05
N LEU A 81 -5.24 9.12 -12.44
CA LEU A 81 -4.29 9.00 -13.55
C LEU A 81 -4.94 9.41 -14.88
N THR A 82 -6.19 8.99 -15.10
CA THR A 82 -6.92 9.34 -16.33
C THR A 82 -7.15 10.85 -16.46
N GLU A 83 -7.31 11.58 -15.35
CA GLU A 83 -7.37 13.05 -15.35
C GLU A 83 -6.06 13.71 -15.83
N THR A 84 -4.91 13.04 -15.68
CA THR A 84 -3.59 13.55 -16.11
C THR A 84 -3.18 13.09 -17.51
N MET A 85 -3.90 12.15 -18.11
CA MET A 85 -3.61 11.62 -19.45
C MET A 85 -4.22 12.49 -20.57
N GLU A 86 -3.58 12.49 -21.74
CA GLU A 86 -4.09 13.11 -22.96
C GLU A 86 -5.52 12.68 -23.29
N ASP A 87 -6.29 13.58 -23.90
CA ASP A 87 -7.68 13.33 -24.30
C ASP A 87 -7.82 12.04 -25.12
N GLY A 88 -8.79 11.22 -24.73
CA GLY A 88 -9.08 9.93 -25.36
C GLY A 88 -8.32 8.73 -24.77
N LYS A 89 -7.23 8.93 -24.02
CA LYS A 89 -6.55 7.83 -23.28
C LYS A 89 -7.20 7.58 -21.93
N THR A 90 -7.13 6.37 -21.39
CA THR A 90 -7.66 6.05 -20.06
C THR A 90 -6.76 5.07 -19.36
N MET A 91 -6.64 5.19 -18.04
CA MET A 91 -5.94 4.21 -17.23
C MET A 91 -6.79 2.96 -17.07
N ASP A 92 -6.22 1.80 -17.38
CA ASP A 92 -6.88 0.51 -17.21
C ASP A 92 -6.71 0.00 -15.77
N TYR A 93 -7.78 -0.58 -15.20
CA TYR A 93 -7.74 -1.12 -13.83
C TYR A 93 -6.74 -2.27 -13.69
N SER A 94 -6.47 -3.01 -14.76
CA SER A 94 -5.50 -4.11 -14.80
C SER A 94 -4.08 -3.64 -14.51
N GLU A 95 -3.67 -2.50 -15.05
CA GLU A 95 -2.32 -1.95 -14.86
C GLU A 95 -2.10 -1.45 -13.42
N VAL A 96 -3.11 -0.77 -12.86
CA VAL A 96 -3.09 -0.36 -11.46
C VAL A 96 -3.09 -1.57 -10.51
N SER A 97 -3.91 -2.59 -10.82
CA SER A 97 -3.97 -3.85 -10.06
C SER A 97 -2.65 -4.62 -10.10
N ALA A 98 -1.98 -4.66 -11.26
CA ALA A 98 -0.65 -5.26 -11.39
C ALA A 98 0.38 -4.54 -10.51
N THR A 99 0.39 -3.21 -10.53
CA THR A 99 1.29 -2.40 -9.69
C THR A 99 1.01 -2.60 -8.20
N PHE A 100 -0.26 -2.65 -7.81
CA PHE A 100 -0.67 -2.96 -6.44
C PHE A 100 -0.17 -4.34 -6.00
N THR A 101 -0.25 -5.32 -6.89
CA THR A 101 0.24 -6.69 -6.63
C THR A 101 1.75 -6.69 -6.43
N CYS A 102 2.51 -5.99 -7.28
CA CYS A 102 3.96 -5.83 -7.10
C CYS A 102 4.30 -5.19 -5.74
N LEU A 103 3.56 -4.15 -5.32
CA LEU A 103 3.73 -3.50 -4.01
C LEU A 103 3.44 -4.45 -2.83
N ALA A 104 2.47 -5.36 -2.99
CA ALA A 104 2.16 -6.37 -1.99
C ALA A 104 3.23 -7.46 -1.94
N ASP A 105 3.66 -7.98 -3.09
CA ASP A 105 4.69 -9.03 -3.20
C ASP A 105 6.05 -8.59 -2.65
N THR A 106 6.36 -7.30 -2.74
CA THR A 106 7.57 -6.67 -2.21
C THR A 106 7.38 -6.10 -0.79
N HIS A 107 6.23 -6.37 -0.18
CA HIS A 107 5.85 -6.05 1.20
C HIS A 107 5.75 -4.54 1.53
N PHE A 108 5.67 -3.65 0.54
CA PHE A 108 5.43 -2.21 0.77
C PHE A 108 3.98 -1.91 1.16
N VAL A 109 3.06 -2.77 0.73
CA VAL A 109 1.64 -2.75 1.09
C VAL A 109 1.28 -4.07 1.76
N GLN A 110 0.45 -4.02 2.80
CA GLN A 110 0.05 -5.20 3.57
C GLN A 110 -1.42 -5.12 3.99
N ARG A 111 -2.04 -6.27 4.25
CA ARG A 111 -3.39 -6.33 4.82
C ARG A 111 -3.40 -5.79 6.26
N CYS A 112 -4.51 -5.15 6.61
CA CYS A 112 -4.85 -4.81 7.98
C CYS A 112 -5.20 -6.08 8.78
N PRO A 113 -5.13 -6.04 10.12
CA PRO A 113 -5.68 -7.09 10.96
C PRO A 113 -7.13 -7.39 10.56
N SER A 114 -7.46 -8.67 10.34
CA SER A 114 -8.81 -9.10 10.01
C SER A 114 -9.57 -9.47 11.27
N LEU A 115 -10.91 -9.52 11.16
CA LEU A 115 -11.75 -10.04 12.22
C LEU A 115 -11.38 -11.51 12.45
N SER A 116 -10.95 -11.82 13.67
CA SER A 116 -10.83 -13.17 14.17
C SER A 116 -12.19 -13.85 14.02
N LYS A 117 -12.25 -14.90 13.21
CA LYS A 117 -13.34 -15.87 13.24
C LYS A 117 -13.20 -16.70 14.52
N GLY A 118 -13.41 -16.08 15.68
CA GLY A 118 -13.68 -16.82 16.90
C GLY A 118 -14.89 -17.70 16.65
N SER A 119 -14.84 -18.97 17.05
CA SER A 119 -15.86 -19.97 16.81
C SER A 119 -17.27 -19.37 16.87
N GLU A 120 -18.05 -19.56 15.80
CA GLU A 120 -19.50 -19.41 15.84
C GLU A 120 -20.07 -20.49 16.79
N SER A 121 -19.78 -20.38 18.09
CA SER A 121 -20.55 -21.03 19.13
C SER A 121 -21.79 -20.17 19.31
N THR A 122 -22.93 -20.69 18.86
CA THR A 122 -24.26 -20.07 18.78
C THR A 122 -24.84 -19.58 20.13
N GLU A 123 -24.06 -19.46 21.21
CA GLU A 123 -24.55 -19.11 22.55
C GLU A 123 -23.73 -18.03 23.30
N ALA A 124 -22.73 -17.39 22.70
CA ALA A 124 -21.95 -16.36 23.37
C ALA A 124 -22.48 -14.93 23.09
N ARG A 125 -22.70 -14.15 24.15
CA ARG A 125 -23.07 -12.73 24.12
C ARG A 125 -22.09 -11.96 23.21
N PRO A 126 -22.56 -11.10 22.28
CA PRO A 126 -21.67 -10.39 21.35
C PRO A 126 -20.64 -9.57 22.13
N SER A 127 -19.35 -9.76 21.83
CA SER A 127 -18.29 -8.99 22.47
C SER A 127 -18.40 -7.52 22.05
N PRO A 128 -18.24 -6.56 22.99
CA PRO A 128 -18.21 -5.12 22.73
C PRO A 128 -17.19 -4.68 21.65
N THR A 129 -16.14 -5.47 21.44
CA THR A 129 -15.11 -5.23 20.42
C THR A 129 -14.86 -6.47 19.58
N PRO A 130 -14.69 -6.30 18.26
CA PRO A 130 -14.22 -7.39 17.43
C PRO A 130 -12.80 -7.79 17.83
N ALA A 131 -12.55 -9.09 17.96
CA ALA A 131 -11.19 -9.61 18.08
C ALA A 131 -10.50 -9.46 16.72
N LEU A 132 -9.37 -8.76 16.67
CA LEU A 132 -8.58 -8.59 15.46
C LEU A 132 -7.37 -9.53 15.52
N ALA A 133 -7.11 -10.25 14.43
CA ALA A 133 -5.97 -11.16 14.33
C ALA A 133 -5.19 -10.91 13.03
N PHE A 134 -3.88 -11.07 13.11
CA PHE A 134 -3.03 -11.14 11.92
C PHE A 134 -2.93 -12.58 11.46
N ASN A 135 -3.24 -12.82 10.19
CA ASN A 135 -2.92 -14.08 9.53
C ASN A 135 -1.66 -13.86 8.69
N GLU A 136 -0.51 -14.33 9.17
CA GLU A 136 0.79 -14.15 8.50
C GLU A 136 0.77 -14.64 7.04
N LYS A 137 0.08 -15.76 6.77
CA LYS A 137 -0.01 -16.35 5.43
C LYS A 137 -0.77 -15.48 4.44
N GLU A 138 -1.69 -14.64 4.92
CA GLU A 138 -2.54 -13.80 4.09
C GLU A 138 -2.07 -12.35 4.05
N MET A 139 -1.08 -11.96 4.87
CA MET A 139 -0.67 -10.57 5.07
C MET A 139 -0.33 -9.84 3.77
N TYR A 140 0.29 -10.55 2.82
CA TYR A 140 0.69 -10.03 1.51
C TYR A 140 -0.07 -10.69 0.35
N ALA A 141 -0.95 -11.65 0.63
CA ALA A 141 -1.69 -12.34 -0.42
C ALA A 141 -2.73 -11.39 -1.03
N VAL A 142 -2.71 -11.21 -2.35
CA VAL A 142 -3.70 -10.39 -3.06
C VAL A 142 -4.90 -11.25 -3.47
N PRO A 143 -6.14 -10.87 -3.15
CA PRO A 143 -7.31 -11.62 -3.61
C PRO A 143 -7.42 -11.55 -5.14
N LYS A 144 -7.81 -12.65 -5.78
CA LYS A 144 -8.06 -12.67 -7.23
C LYS A 144 -9.34 -11.91 -7.54
N LEU A 145 -9.20 -10.64 -7.90
CA LEU A 145 -10.33 -9.78 -8.26
C LEU A 145 -10.35 -9.59 -9.78
N ASN A 146 -11.49 -9.88 -10.40
CA ASN A 146 -11.73 -9.57 -11.81
C ASN A 146 -12.14 -8.09 -11.94
N LEU A 147 -11.24 -7.18 -11.60
CA LEU A 147 -11.45 -5.73 -11.75
C LEU A 147 -11.32 -5.37 -13.23
N ILE A 148 -12.46 -5.28 -13.92
CA ILE A 148 -12.54 -4.84 -15.31
C ILE A 148 -13.12 -3.43 -15.31
N GLY A 149 -12.36 -2.46 -15.81
CA GLY A 149 -12.79 -1.08 -15.87
C GLY A 149 -11.69 -0.14 -16.35
N LYS A 150 -12.10 1.09 -16.63
CA LYS A 150 -11.25 2.21 -17.05
C LYS A 150 -11.50 3.37 -16.11
N GLY A 151 -10.47 4.17 -15.85
CA GLY A 151 -10.61 5.42 -15.10
C GLY A 151 -11.60 6.37 -15.80
N LYS A 152 -12.40 7.07 -15.00
CA LYS A 152 -13.35 8.07 -15.47
C LYS A 152 -12.72 9.45 -15.39
N ARG A 153 -12.84 10.24 -16.47
CA ARG A 153 -12.60 11.69 -16.39
C ARG A 153 -13.79 12.36 -15.75
N LYS A 154 -13.54 13.33 -14.86
CA LYS A 154 -14.58 14.29 -14.48
C LYS A 154 -14.83 15.19 -15.69
N HIS A 155 -15.90 14.93 -16.43
CA HIS A 155 -16.39 15.88 -17.41
C HIS A 155 -16.98 17.06 -16.63
N SER A 156 -16.24 18.16 -16.53
CA SER A 156 -16.85 19.45 -16.19
C SER A 156 -17.68 19.87 -17.40
N ASP A 157 -19.01 19.67 -17.34
CA ASP A 157 -19.92 20.25 -18.32
C ASP A 157 -19.82 21.79 -18.26
N SER A 158 -18.93 22.35 -19.08
CA SER A 158 -18.85 23.78 -19.35
C SER A 158 -18.28 24.01 -20.75
N ALA A 159 -19.05 23.65 -21.79
CA ALA A 159 -19.17 24.36 -23.07
C ALA A 159 -19.88 23.48 -24.10
N LYS A 160 -21.20 23.69 -24.23
CA LYS A 160 -21.95 23.79 -25.49
C LYS A 160 -23.42 24.11 -25.16
N GLU A 161 -23.68 25.39 -24.93
CA GLU A 161 -24.99 25.95 -25.29
C GLU A 161 -25.07 25.91 -26.83
N ASP A 162 -25.94 25.03 -27.35
CA ASP A 162 -26.98 25.42 -28.33
C ASP A 162 -27.77 24.16 -28.73
N GLY A 163 -29.09 24.17 -28.48
CA GLY A 163 -30.04 23.27 -29.13
C GLY A 163 -30.89 22.35 -28.23
N GLU A 164 -32.07 22.87 -27.83
CA GLU A 164 -33.34 22.14 -27.66
C GLU A 164 -33.53 21.09 -26.53
N ARG A 165 -34.12 21.61 -25.44
CA ARG A 165 -35.26 21.06 -24.65
C ARG A 165 -35.49 19.54 -24.68
N GLY A 166 -35.11 18.89 -23.58
CA GLY A 166 -35.70 17.63 -23.12
C GLY A 166 -35.70 17.55 -21.60
N ALA A 167 -36.79 17.96 -20.96
CA ALA A 167 -36.97 17.80 -19.52
C ALA A 167 -37.03 16.31 -19.15
N LYS A 168 -35.98 15.78 -18.53
CA LYS A 168 -36.02 14.50 -17.82
C LYS A 168 -35.22 14.61 -16.53
N ARG A 169 -35.93 14.89 -15.43
CA ARG A 169 -35.45 14.58 -14.07
C ARG A 169 -35.10 13.09 -14.04
N SER A 170 -33.81 12.77 -14.05
CA SER A 170 -33.28 11.43 -13.77
C SER A 170 -32.40 11.58 -12.54
N LYS A 171 -33.00 11.43 -11.37
CA LYS A 171 -32.84 10.25 -10.52
C LYS A 171 -31.38 10.16 -10.04
N GLN A 172 -31.19 10.76 -8.86
CA GLN A 172 -30.12 10.48 -7.92
C GLN A 172 -29.83 8.98 -7.95
N ASP A 173 -28.74 8.58 -8.60
CA ASP A 173 -28.21 7.23 -8.57
C ASP A 173 -27.70 6.99 -7.15
N THR A 174 -28.62 6.53 -6.30
CA THR A 174 -28.26 5.65 -5.20
C THR A 174 -27.73 4.38 -5.86
N GLU A 175 -26.43 4.38 -6.18
CA GLU A 175 -25.67 3.17 -6.49
C GLU A 175 -25.93 2.21 -5.33
N SER A 176 -26.75 1.19 -5.57
CA SER A 176 -26.82 0.01 -4.73
C SER A 176 -25.42 -0.62 -4.77
N GLU A 177 -24.59 -0.30 -3.79
CA GLU A 177 -23.29 -0.94 -3.57
C GLU A 177 -23.54 -2.42 -3.28
N GLU A 178 -23.62 -3.24 -4.33
CA GLU A 178 -23.28 -4.65 -4.21
C GLU A 178 -21.88 -4.71 -3.56
N PRO A 179 -21.73 -5.41 -2.42
CA PRO A 179 -20.45 -5.44 -1.73
C PRO A 179 -19.38 -5.96 -2.69
N SER A 180 -18.33 -5.17 -2.88
CA SER A 180 -17.22 -5.54 -3.75
C SER A 180 -16.67 -6.91 -3.33
N ALA A 181 -16.12 -7.66 -4.29
CA ALA A 181 -15.62 -9.01 -4.02
C ALA A 181 -14.49 -9.07 -2.96
N ASP A 182 -13.90 -7.93 -2.61
CA ASP A 182 -12.92 -7.74 -1.54
C ASP A 182 -13.46 -7.04 -0.28
N SER A 183 -14.79 -6.99 -0.11
CA SER A 183 -15.42 -6.40 1.07
C SER A 183 -14.89 -7.06 2.35
N GLY A 184 -14.41 -6.23 3.28
CA GLY A 184 -13.79 -6.68 4.53
C GLY A 184 -12.27 -6.96 4.44
N ILE A 185 -11.66 -6.89 3.25
CA ILE A 185 -10.21 -6.99 3.07
C ILE A 185 -9.63 -5.58 2.94
N PHE A 186 -9.09 -5.07 4.04
CA PHE A 186 -8.48 -3.75 4.07
C PHE A 186 -6.95 -3.83 3.97
N TRP A 187 -6.37 -2.87 3.27
CA TRP A 187 -4.95 -2.71 3.05
C TRP A 187 -4.43 -1.42 3.68
N GLN A 188 -3.14 -1.43 4.01
CA GLN A 188 -2.42 -0.29 4.55
C GLN A 188 -0.96 -0.32 4.07
N VAL A 189 -0.29 0.84 4.16
CA VAL A 189 1.15 0.93 3.91
C VAL A 189 1.95 0.27 5.03
N ASN A 190 2.89 -0.60 4.65
CA ASN A 190 3.88 -1.17 5.56
C ASN A 190 5.05 -0.20 5.75
N ILE A 191 4.98 0.62 6.79
CA ILE A 191 6.03 1.62 7.06
C ILE A 191 7.37 0.97 7.40
N ASP A 192 7.38 -0.19 8.05
CA ASP A 192 8.62 -0.80 8.48
C ASP A 192 9.43 -1.31 7.27
N ARG A 193 8.76 -1.69 6.17
CA ARG A 193 9.41 -1.98 4.88
C ARG A 193 10.10 -0.76 4.27
N PHE A 194 9.49 0.43 4.35
CA PHE A 194 10.13 1.67 3.93
C PHE A 194 11.35 2.00 4.80
N HIS A 195 11.26 1.78 6.11
CA HIS A 195 12.39 2.04 7.01
C HIS A 195 13.56 1.09 6.73
N GLN A 196 13.26 -0.18 6.44
CA GLN A 196 14.25 -1.15 5.98
C GLN A 196 14.92 -0.67 4.68
N HIS A 197 14.15 -0.24 3.68
CA HIS A 197 14.69 0.31 2.44
C HIS A 197 15.61 1.52 2.69
N PHE A 198 15.21 2.46 3.56
CA PHE A 198 16.04 3.63 3.88
C PHE A 198 17.32 3.29 4.63
N ARG A 199 17.27 2.31 5.54
CA ARG A 199 18.45 1.78 6.20
C ARG A 199 19.42 1.20 5.18
N ASP A 200 18.92 0.38 4.27
CA ASP A 200 19.75 -0.31 3.28
C ASP A 200 20.40 0.70 2.32
N GLN A 201 19.65 1.70 1.85
CA GLN A 201 20.19 2.81 1.05
C GLN A 201 21.30 3.59 1.80
N ALA A 202 21.12 3.87 3.08
CA ALA A 202 22.13 4.57 3.88
C ALA A 202 23.41 3.74 4.04
N ILE A 203 23.29 2.43 4.25
CA ILE A 203 24.43 1.50 4.35
C ILE A 203 25.18 1.44 3.01
N VAL A 204 24.46 1.23 1.91
CA VAL A 204 25.05 1.13 0.57
C VAL A 204 25.77 2.43 0.18
N SER A 205 25.13 3.58 0.41
CA SER A 205 25.76 4.89 0.18
C SER A 205 27.02 5.10 1.01
N ALA A 206 27.02 4.69 2.28
CA ALA A 206 28.20 4.78 3.14
C ALA A 206 29.36 3.90 2.64
N VAL A 207 29.06 2.69 2.15
CA VAL A 207 30.08 1.80 1.58
C VAL A 207 30.64 2.36 0.28
N ALA A 208 29.78 2.86 -0.62
CA ALA A 208 30.21 3.48 -1.88
C ALA A 208 31.19 4.65 -1.64
N ASN A 209 30.90 5.47 -0.63
CA ASN A 209 31.73 6.64 -0.29
C ASN A 209 33.05 6.28 0.41
N ARG A 210 33.13 5.15 1.12
CA ARG A 210 34.32 4.75 1.88
C ARG A 210 35.24 3.77 1.16
N MET A 211 34.69 2.96 0.27
CA MET A 211 35.41 1.91 -0.45
C MET A 211 35.36 2.19 -1.95
N ASP A 212 34.35 1.68 -2.64
CA ASP A 212 34.12 1.86 -4.07
C ASP A 212 32.71 1.40 -4.46
N GLN A 213 32.35 1.66 -5.73
CA GLN A 213 31.03 1.29 -6.25
C GLN A 213 30.83 -0.23 -6.26
N THR A 214 31.86 -1.01 -6.60
CA THR A 214 31.78 -2.47 -6.69
C THR A 214 31.50 -3.09 -5.32
N SER A 215 32.18 -2.65 -4.26
CA SER A 215 31.89 -3.12 -2.89
C SER A 215 30.46 -2.75 -2.46
N SER A 216 29.98 -1.56 -2.83
CA SER A 216 28.62 -1.14 -2.49
C SER A 216 27.55 -1.99 -3.17
N GLU A 217 27.80 -2.47 -4.40
CA GLU A 217 26.89 -3.36 -5.13
C GLU A 217 26.85 -4.76 -4.52
N ILE A 218 27.98 -5.28 -4.03
CA ILE A 218 28.01 -6.55 -3.29
C ILE A 218 27.15 -6.44 -2.03
N VAL A 219 27.31 -5.36 -1.26
CA VAL A 219 26.52 -5.12 -0.04
C VAL A 219 25.03 -4.93 -0.39
N ARG A 220 24.70 -4.20 -1.45
CA ARG A 220 23.33 -4.05 -1.97
C ARG A 220 22.73 -5.42 -2.28
N THR A 221 23.47 -6.30 -2.95
CA THR A 221 23.04 -7.66 -3.28
C THR A 221 22.74 -8.47 -2.00
N MET A 222 23.64 -8.43 -1.02
CA MET A 222 23.45 -9.14 0.27
C MET A 222 22.21 -8.65 1.03
N LEU A 223 22.00 -7.33 1.08
CA LEU A 223 20.84 -6.73 1.74
C LEU A 223 19.54 -7.11 1.03
N ARG A 224 19.52 -7.08 -0.31
CA ARG A 224 18.37 -7.53 -1.13
C ARG A 224 18.00 -8.98 -0.84
N MET A 225 18.97 -9.89 -0.79
CA MET A 225 18.74 -11.30 -0.46
C MET A 225 18.18 -11.51 0.95
N SER A 226 18.39 -10.53 1.84
CA SER A 226 17.95 -10.57 3.24
C SER A 226 16.61 -9.85 3.47
N GLU A 227 16.01 -9.25 2.44
CA GLU A 227 14.86 -8.33 2.60
C GLU A 227 13.65 -8.98 3.27
N VAL A 228 13.34 -10.23 2.92
CA VAL A 228 12.15 -10.95 3.39
C VAL A 228 12.44 -11.98 4.48
N THR A 229 13.71 -12.23 4.79
CA THR A 229 14.16 -13.24 5.77
C THR A 229 14.63 -12.64 7.08
N THR A 230 14.81 -11.31 7.12
CA THR A 230 15.37 -10.59 8.27
C THR A 230 14.42 -9.48 8.70
N SER A 231 14.15 -9.39 10.01
CA SER A 231 13.36 -8.29 10.57
C SER A 231 14.04 -6.93 10.34
N SER A 232 13.25 -5.88 10.13
CA SER A 232 13.75 -4.50 9.93
C SER A 232 14.62 -3.99 11.08
N ASN A 233 14.40 -4.50 12.30
CA ASN A 233 15.14 -4.11 13.52
C ASN A 233 16.17 -5.17 13.96
N ALA A 234 16.42 -6.21 13.17
CA ALA A 234 17.41 -7.22 13.53
C ALA A 234 18.84 -6.65 13.53
N PRO A 235 19.69 -7.01 14.51
CA PRO A 235 21.08 -6.54 14.55
C PRO A 235 21.97 -7.19 13.48
N TYR A 236 21.55 -8.35 12.94
CA TYR A 236 22.28 -9.10 11.92
C TYR A 236 21.31 -9.67 10.88
N THR A 237 21.76 -9.77 9.64
CA THR A 237 21.07 -10.55 8.59
C THR A 237 21.36 -12.03 8.76
N GLN A 238 20.63 -12.87 8.05
CA GLN A 238 21.02 -14.27 7.90
C GLN A 238 22.38 -14.36 7.19
N PRO A 239 23.23 -15.32 7.58
CA PRO A 239 24.52 -15.52 6.91
C PRO A 239 24.30 -16.01 5.47
N LEU A 240 25.04 -15.42 4.52
CA LEU A 240 25.04 -15.79 3.11
C LEU A 240 26.43 -16.30 2.72
N SER A 241 26.48 -17.39 1.98
CA SER A 241 27.73 -17.90 1.41
C SER A 241 28.18 -17.06 0.22
N SER A 242 29.49 -17.04 -0.05
CA SER A 242 30.03 -16.33 -1.23
C SER A 242 29.44 -16.86 -2.54
N ASN A 243 29.14 -18.16 -2.61
CA ASN A 243 28.50 -18.77 -3.78
C ASN A 243 27.09 -18.19 -4.01
N GLU A 244 26.28 -18.08 -2.95
CA GLU A 244 24.93 -17.51 -3.03
C GLU A 244 24.93 -16.04 -3.47
N VAL A 245 25.95 -15.26 -3.09
CA VAL A 245 26.08 -13.85 -3.49
C VAL A 245 26.64 -13.70 -4.92
N SER A 246 27.54 -14.58 -5.33
CA SER A 246 28.23 -14.47 -6.63
C SER A 246 27.32 -14.70 -7.83
N HIS A 247 26.31 -15.56 -7.69
CA HIS A 247 25.35 -15.85 -8.76
C HIS A 247 24.52 -14.62 -9.14
N PRO A 248 23.77 -13.97 -8.22
CA PRO A 248 23.00 -12.77 -8.53
C PRO A 248 23.88 -11.57 -8.89
N PHE A 249 25.09 -11.46 -8.34
CA PHE A 249 26.02 -10.36 -8.66
C PHE A 249 26.52 -10.40 -10.11
N ASN A 250 26.83 -11.59 -10.65
CA ASN A 250 27.35 -11.75 -12.02
C ASN A 250 26.25 -11.69 -13.09
N LEU A 251 25.01 -12.03 -12.73
CA LEU A 251 23.86 -11.76 -13.58
C LEU A 251 23.44 -10.30 -13.39
N LYS A 252 23.92 -9.40 -14.26
CA LYS A 252 23.22 -8.13 -14.58
C LYS A 252 21.78 -8.33 -15.14
N SER A 253 21.21 -9.51 -14.98
CA SER A 253 20.09 -10.10 -15.73
C SER A 253 19.01 -10.64 -14.78
N TRP A 254 18.59 -9.81 -13.83
CA TRP A 254 17.23 -9.90 -13.30
C TRP A 254 16.51 -8.62 -13.69
N GLY A 255 16.06 -8.57 -14.94
CA GLY A 255 15.28 -7.47 -15.55
C GLY A 255 13.88 -7.24 -14.94
N PHE A 256 13.65 -7.72 -13.72
CA PHE A 256 12.48 -7.43 -12.88
C PHE A 256 12.86 -6.78 -11.53
N ILE A 257 14.16 -6.62 -11.26
CA ILE A 257 14.72 -6.09 -10.00
C ILE A 257 15.77 -4.99 -10.30
N LEU A 258 15.51 -4.21 -11.35
CA LEU A 258 16.08 -2.87 -11.48
C LEU A 258 15.01 -1.90 -11.02
N TRP A 259 15.32 -1.19 -9.94
CA TRP A 259 14.59 0.00 -9.62
C TRP A 259 14.94 1.09 -10.64
N PRO A 260 13.99 1.85 -11.23
CA PRO A 260 14.23 2.76 -12.38
C PRO A 260 15.21 3.92 -12.17
N GLU A 261 16.04 3.94 -11.14
CA GLU A 261 17.09 4.97 -10.98
C GLU A 261 18.29 4.79 -11.92
N GLU A 262 18.38 3.69 -12.69
CA GLU A 262 19.48 3.46 -13.65
C GLU A 262 19.16 3.78 -15.11
N VAL A 263 17.94 4.25 -15.42
CA VAL A 263 17.64 4.88 -16.72
C VAL A 263 17.53 6.38 -16.51
N GLY A 264 18.70 7.04 -16.55
CA GLY A 264 18.76 8.48 -16.68
C GLY A 264 18.00 8.91 -17.93
N PHE A 265 16.92 9.67 -17.73
CA PHE A 265 16.39 10.54 -18.77
C PHE A 265 17.07 11.89 -18.64
N SER A 266 18.08 12.08 -19.50
CA SER A 266 18.46 13.37 -20.05
C SER A 266 17.31 13.99 -20.83
#